data_AF-A0A0R3U8F5-F1
#
_entry.id   AF-A0A0R3U8F5-F1
#
_cell.length_a   1.000
_cell.length_b   1.000
_cell.length_c   1.000
_cell.angle_alpha   90.00
_cell.angle_beta   90.00
_cell.angle_gamma   90.00
#
_symmetry.space_group_name_H-M   'P 1'
#
loop_
_entity.id
_entity.type
_entity.pdbx_description
1 polymer ?
#
loop_
_entity_poly.entity_id
_entity_poly.type
_entity_poly.pdbx_seq_one_letter_code
_entity_poly.pdbx_strand_id
1 'polypeptide(L)'
;MGFAKIVTTTLRYRSSFQANRKYLEDNVLRTDTFQKSLPHLGVPDLDKTLYRYLASQEAIDQSSLFAKTKIAVENFGKFRGPELQKMLLMFDAHNPDSSYASLLWLELFLGDRRPIVLTHNPVFLFKQSSLGPEYNNTVIRAANLVHSSLRFLKSLRDNKLKPDILHSYPAISSSKAFERLVGNLPSLVATYGSYLFKSFPLDMSQYRNLFNSSRIPGEVVDRHATFMESRHIVVISKGKFYTFDVFNEQDDQIPSEQLVSNLELIRNQPEHAAERPSVGVVTAMDRDSAALARQRLTFLDGGSGGINARNLKLIDSAVMVLVLCEGVSDHLPELLSTVLAGPADSRWFDKSFSLIVNRSGSAAVNFERSLCDSATVLRFVSDIFNDSETRPSVDPCLLENTERYDCAVPFFRHGRHLSKCAADCFFLKIENEGFYSSECCRCMHSLPHLQSLSNYEDF
;
A
#
# COMPACT_ATOMS: atom_id res chain seq x y z
N MET A 1 64.52 -30.43 4.76
CA MET A 1 63.96 -29.15 4.28
C MET A 1 62.81 -29.45 3.34
N GLY A 2 61.57 -29.37 3.81
CA GLY A 2 60.37 -29.55 2.98
C GLY A 2 59.62 -28.22 2.94
N PHE A 3 59.59 -27.58 1.78
CA PHE A 3 58.82 -26.33 1.59
C PHE A 3 57.35 -26.68 1.40
N ALA A 4 56.50 -26.21 2.32
CA ALA A 4 55.05 -26.26 2.16
C ALA A 4 54.62 -25.24 1.10
N LYS A 5 54.02 -25.69 0.01
CA LYS A 5 53.36 -24.85 -0.99
C LYS A 5 52.01 -24.38 -0.44
N ILE A 6 51.89 -23.08 -0.16
CA ILE A 6 50.60 -22.44 0.06
C ILE A 6 49.95 -22.25 -1.32
N VAL A 7 48.86 -22.97 -1.57
CA VAL A 7 48.01 -22.76 -2.77
C VAL A 7 47.02 -21.66 -2.42
N THR A 8 47.29 -20.44 -2.88
CA THR A 8 46.34 -19.32 -2.76
C THR A 8 45.33 -19.41 -3.91
N THR A 9 44.21 -20.07 -3.67
CA THR A 9 43.08 -20.04 -4.60
C THR A 9 42.34 -18.71 -4.41
N THR A 10 42.73 -17.67 -5.18
CA THR A 10 41.87 -16.50 -5.35
C THR A 10 40.60 -16.92 -6.10
N LEU A 11 39.50 -17.07 -5.37
CA LEU A 11 38.16 -17.09 -5.96
C LEU A 11 37.90 -15.73 -6.60
N ARG A 12 38.29 -15.56 -7.86
CA ARG A 12 37.78 -14.48 -8.70
C ARG A 12 36.31 -14.78 -8.96
N TYR A 13 35.43 -14.06 -8.25
CA TYR A 13 34.03 -13.94 -8.63
C TYR A 13 34.00 -13.41 -10.07
N ARG A 14 33.72 -14.29 -11.04
CA ARG A 14 33.52 -13.89 -12.43
C ARG A 14 32.23 -13.08 -12.47
N SER A 15 32.35 -11.76 -12.59
CA SER A 15 31.26 -10.78 -12.77
C SER A 15 30.58 -10.86 -14.15
N SER A 16 30.53 -12.03 -14.77
CA SER A 16 29.89 -12.23 -16.07
C SER A 16 28.46 -12.73 -15.88
N PHE A 17 27.58 -11.89 -15.32
CA PHE A 17 26.10 -11.89 -15.43
C PHE A 17 25.47 -10.86 -14.44
N GLN A 18 25.98 -9.62 -14.38
CA GLN A 18 25.25 -8.53 -13.71
C GLN A 18 24.14 -8.01 -14.64
N ALA A 19 23.07 -8.79 -14.80
CA ALA A 19 21.80 -8.21 -15.20
C ALA A 19 21.38 -7.23 -14.09
N ASN A 20 20.88 -6.06 -14.48
CA ASN A 20 20.70 -4.87 -13.65
C ASN A 20 19.83 -5.16 -12.39
N ARG A 21 20.45 -5.53 -11.26
CA ARG A 21 19.78 -5.88 -9.97
C ARG A 21 18.95 -4.74 -9.37
N LYS A 22 19.05 -3.56 -9.97
CA LYS A 22 18.38 -2.31 -9.61
C LYS A 22 16.88 -2.32 -9.92
N TYR A 23 16.47 -3.05 -10.95
CA TYR A 23 15.10 -3.05 -11.47
C TYR A 23 14.42 -4.40 -11.25
N LEU A 24 13.12 -4.36 -10.97
CA LEU A 24 12.30 -5.57 -10.96
C LEU A 24 12.16 -6.09 -12.40
N GLU A 25 11.76 -5.19 -13.30
CA GLU A 25 11.71 -5.38 -14.75
C GLU A 25 12.53 -4.32 -15.48
N ASP A 26 13.20 -4.71 -16.56
CA ASP A 26 13.97 -3.84 -17.46
C ASP A 26 13.49 -4.04 -18.90
N ASN A 27 12.26 -3.57 -19.18
CA ASN A 27 11.61 -3.79 -20.46
C ASN A 27 11.98 -2.70 -21.49
N VAL A 28 12.03 -3.09 -22.77
CA VAL A 28 12.18 -2.19 -23.91
C VAL A 28 10.91 -1.37 -24.13
N LEU A 29 9.75 -1.99 -23.89
CA LEU A 29 8.46 -1.32 -23.98
C LEU A 29 8.23 -0.48 -22.73
N ARG A 30 8.22 0.85 -22.89
CA ARG A 30 8.05 1.79 -21.78
C ARG A 30 6.70 1.61 -21.10
N THR A 31 6.65 1.78 -19.78
CA THR A 31 5.44 1.67 -18.96
C THR A 31 4.29 2.54 -19.49
N ASP A 32 4.59 3.76 -19.91
CA ASP A 32 3.63 4.77 -20.34
C ASP A 32 3.22 4.71 -21.82
N THR A 33 3.73 3.72 -22.59
CA THR A 33 3.59 3.66 -24.06
C THR A 33 2.16 3.86 -24.56
N PHE A 34 1.18 3.27 -23.88
CA PHE A 34 -0.21 3.21 -24.31
C PHE A 34 -1.11 4.32 -23.74
N GLN A 35 -0.68 4.96 -22.65
CA GLN A 35 -1.58 5.74 -21.78
C GLN A 35 -2.25 6.90 -22.54
N LYS A 36 -1.54 7.53 -23.47
CA LYS A 36 -2.06 8.66 -24.27
C LYS A 36 -3.05 8.27 -25.38
N SER A 37 -3.18 6.98 -25.69
CA SER A 37 -4.07 6.49 -26.76
C SER A 37 -5.09 5.47 -26.27
N LEU A 38 -5.25 5.34 -24.94
CA LEU A 38 -6.32 4.56 -24.37
C LEU A 38 -7.68 5.14 -24.78
N PRO A 39 -8.68 4.30 -25.09
CA PRO A 39 -10.01 4.76 -25.42
C PRO A 39 -10.68 5.40 -24.19
N HIS A 40 -11.39 6.50 -24.43
CA HIS A 40 -12.19 7.15 -23.40
C HIS A 40 -13.37 6.26 -22.95
N LEU A 41 -13.64 6.22 -21.65
CA LEU A 41 -14.78 5.51 -21.10
C LEU A 41 -16.04 6.41 -21.20
N GLY A 42 -16.79 6.26 -22.29
CA GLY A 42 -18.00 7.05 -22.52
C GLY A 42 -19.17 6.71 -21.59
N VAL A 43 -20.05 7.70 -21.39
CA VAL A 43 -21.30 7.54 -20.63
C VAL A 43 -22.26 6.61 -21.40
N PRO A 44 -22.78 5.53 -20.76
CA PRO A 44 -23.76 4.66 -21.39
C PRO A 44 -25.05 5.39 -21.78
N ASP A 45 -25.72 4.86 -22.79
CA ASP A 45 -27.06 5.31 -23.17
C ASP A 45 -28.07 5.08 -22.02
N LEU A 46 -28.93 6.08 -21.80
CA LEU A 46 -29.90 6.07 -20.70
C LEU A 46 -30.88 4.91 -20.84
N ASP A 47 -31.49 4.74 -22.01
CA ASP A 47 -32.51 3.70 -22.22
C ASP A 47 -31.92 2.30 -22.05
N LYS A 48 -30.70 2.07 -22.58
CA LYS A 48 -29.97 0.81 -22.34
C LYS A 48 -29.65 0.58 -20.86
N THR A 49 -29.34 1.63 -20.12
CA THR A 49 -29.04 1.55 -18.68
C THR A 49 -30.30 1.18 -17.89
N LEU A 50 -31.42 1.85 -18.17
CA LEU A 50 -32.71 1.57 -17.53
C LEU A 50 -33.20 0.14 -17.83
N TYR A 51 -33.05 -0.31 -19.09
CA TYR A 51 -33.36 -1.68 -19.48
C TYR A 51 -32.52 -2.70 -18.71
N ARG A 52 -31.20 -2.54 -18.68
CA ARG A 52 -30.28 -3.44 -17.97
C ARG A 52 -30.54 -3.46 -16.47
N TYR A 53 -30.89 -2.32 -15.89
CA TYR A 53 -31.28 -2.23 -14.49
C TYR A 53 -32.54 -3.05 -14.22
N LEU A 54 -33.62 -2.87 -15.01
CA LEU A 54 -34.84 -3.64 -14.83
C LEU A 54 -34.64 -5.15 -15.02
N ALA A 55 -33.88 -5.56 -16.04
CA ALA A 55 -33.54 -6.97 -16.25
C ALA A 55 -32.80 -7.57 -15.03
N SER A 56 -31.96 -6.76 -14.37
CA SER A 56 -31.24 -7.18 -13.17
C SER A 56 -32.16 -7.24 -11.95
N GLN A 57 -33.13 -6.34 -11.83
CA GLN A 57 -34.12 -6.34 -10.75
C GLN A 57 -35.12 -7.52 -10.88
N GLU A 58 -35.56 -7.84 -12.10
CA GLU A 58 -36.49 -8.94 -12.37
C GLU A 58 -35.91 -10.31 -11.97
N ALA A 59 -34.58 -10.45 -12.04
CA ALA A 59 -33.89 -11.65 -11.59
C ALA A 59 -33.86 -11.79 -10.05
N ILE A 60 -34.02 -10.68 -9.31
CA ILE A 60 -33.99 -10.64 -7.84
C ILE A 60 -35.41 -10.76 -7.26
N ASP A 61 -36.36 -10.05 -7.86
CA ASP A 61 -37.74 -10.00 -7.39
C ASP A 61 -38.71 -9.89 -8.57
N GLN A 62 -39.79 -10.66 -8.51
CA GLN A 62 -40.86 -10.68 -9.52
C GLN A 62 -42.23 -10.34 -8.91
N SER A 63 -42.24 -9.81 -7.68
CA SER A 63 -43.44 -9.51 -6.94
C SER A 63 -44.05 -8.14 -7.33
N SER A 64 -45.04 -7.70 -6.56
CA SER A 64 -45.60 -6.35 -6.66
C SER A 64 -44.58 -5.22 -6.48
N LEU A 65 -43.43 -5.49 -5.83
CA LEU A 65 -42.35 -4.52 -5.68
C LEU A 65 -41.64 -4.28 -7.02
N PHE A 66 -41.33 -5.32 -7.79
CA PHE A 66 -40.83 -5.16 -9.15
C PHE A 66 -41.75 -4.34 -10.05
N ALA A 67 -43.07 -4.52 -9.95
CA ALA A 67 -44.04 -3.70 -10.68
C ALA A 67 -43.94 -2.21 -10.32
N LYS A 68 -43.74 -1.87 -9.02
CA LYS A 68 -43.48 -0.50 -8.59
C LYS A 68 -42.15 0.05 -9.13
N THR A 69 -41.09 -0.76 -9.11
CA THR A 69 -39.78 -0.42 -9.67
C THR A 69 -39.89 -0.10 -11.16
N LYS A 70 -40.63 -0.90 -11.92
CA LYS A 70 -40.87 -0.65 -13.35
C LYS A 70 -41.51 0.71 -13.59
N ILE A 71 -42.57 1.04 -12.86
CA ILE A 71 -43.24 2.36 -12.96
C ILE A 71 -42.27 3.49 -12.60
N ALA A 72 -41.46 3.34 -11.54
CA ALA A 72 -40.47 4.33 -11.15
C ALA A 72 -39.39 4.54 -12.22
N VAL A 73 -38.90 3.48 -12.84
CA VAL A 73 -37.90 3.54 -13.93
C VAL A 73 -38.48 4.20 -15.18
N GLU A 74 -39.71 3.86 -15.56
CA GLU A 74 -40.40 4.50 -16.70
C GLU A 74 -40.60 6.01 -16.45
N ASN A 75 -40.98 6.39 -15.24
CA ASN A 75 -41.10 7.81 -14.86
C ASN A 75 -39.72 8.50 -14.89
N PHE A 76 -38.68 7.86 -14.35
CA PHE A 76 -37.33 8.43 -14.37
C PHE A 76 -36.85 8.66 -15.80
N GLY A 77 -37.02 7.69 -16.70
CA GLY A 77 -36.64 7.81 -18.11
C GLY A 77 -37.39 8.91 -18.87
N LYS A 78 -38.64 9.22 -18.50
CA LYS A 78 -39.43 10.29 -19.13
C LYS A 78 -39.15 11.68 -18.59
N PHE A 79 -38.85 11.80 -17.29
CA PHE A 79 -38.76 13.09 -16.61
C PHE A 79 -37.32 13.47 -16.25
N ARG A 80 -36.81 12.99 -15.10
CA ARG A 80 -35.53 13.47 -14.54
C ARG A 80 -34.30 12.87 -15.21
N GLY A 81 -34.40 11.65 -15.73
CA GLY A 81 -33.29 10.92 -16.35
C GLY A 81 -32.61 11.66 -17.50
N PRO A 82 -33.35 12.18 -18.50
CA PRO A 82 -32.76 12.93 -19.61
C PRO A 82 -31.99 14.19 -19.19
N GLU A 83 -32.49 14.92 -18.18
CA GLU A 83 -31.81 16.09 -17.62
C GLU A 83 -30.48 15.71 -16.98
N LEU A 84 -30.49 14.68 -16.13
CA LEU A 84 -29.28 14.18 -15.46
C LEU A 84 -28.29 13.55 -16.44
N GLN A 85 -28.75 12.83 -17.46
CA GLN A 85 -27.92 12.27 -18.52
C GLN A 85 -27.19 13.38 -19.28
N LYS A 86 -27.87 14.49 -19.60
CA LYS A 86 -27.26 15.65 -20.25
C LYS A 86 -26.19 16.29 -19.35
N MET A 87 -26.47 16.44 -18.05
CA MET A 87 -25.48 16.95 -17.09
C MET A 87 -24.26 16.03 -16.98
N LEU A 88 -24.47 14.71 -16.98
CA LEU A 88 -23.40 13.73 -16.90
C LEU A 88 -22.52 13.72 -18.16
N LEU A 89 -23.13 13.82 -19.35
CA LEU A 89 -22.40 13.99 -20.61
C LEU A 89 -21.61 15.29 -20.66
N MET A 90 -22.17 16.39 -20.14
CA MET A 90 -21.44 17.64 -19.99
C MET A 90 -20.27 17.49 -19.03
N PHE A 91 -20.48 16.87 -17.87
CA PHE A 91 -19.42 16.60 -16.89
C PHE A 91 -18.27 15.78 -17.49
N ASP A 92 -18.58 14.71 -18.22
CA ASP A 92 -17.59 13.88 -18.92
C ASP A 92 -16.81 14.68 -19.98
N ALA A 93 -17.51 15.48 -20.79
CA ALA A 93 -16.88 16.31 -21.83
C ALA A 93 -15.95 17.40 -21.27
N HIS A 94 -16.18 17.89 -20.04
CA HIS A 94 -15.29 18.86 -19.39
C HIS A 94 -14.04 18.21 -18.78
N ASN A 95 -13.97 16.88 -18.70
CA ASN A 95 -12.86 16.13 -18.09
C ASN A 95 -12.26 15.09 -19.05
N PRO A 96 -11.71 15.51 -20.22
CA PRO A 96 -11.25 14.59 -21.27
C PRO A 96 -10.02 13.76 -20.89
N ASP A 97 -9.26 14.17 -19.87
CA ASP A 97 -8.06 13.48 -19.38
C ASP A 97 -8.38 12.42 -18.31
N SER A 98 -9.66 12.20 -17.99
CA SER A 98 -10.14 11.21 -17.03
C SER A 98 -11.44 10.58 -17.53
N SER A 99 -12.12 9.77 -16.71
CA SER A 99 -13.46 9.28 -16.99
C SER A 99 -14.46 9.82 -15.98
N TYR A 100 -15.72 10.05 -16.40
CA TYR A 100 -16.78 10.45 -15.48
C TYR A 100 -16.89 9.51 -14.27
N ALA A 101 -16.71 8.21 -14.50
CA ALA A 101 -16.84 7.19 -13.47
C ALA A 101 -15.71 7.30 -12.44
N SER A 102 -14.45 7.49 -12.87
CA SER A 102 -13.32 7.57 -11.95
C SER A 102 -13.45 8.74 -10.97
N LEU A 103 -13.87 9.92 -11.46
CA LEU A 103 -14.03 11.11 -10.62
C LEU A 103 -15.14 10.94 -9.58
N LEU A 104 -16.33 10.51 -10.02
CA LEU A 104 -17.47 10.28 -9.13
C LEU A 104 -17.19 9.15 -8.14
N TRP A 105 -16.52 8.08 -8.59
CA TRP A 105 -16.12 6.96 -7.74
C TRP A 105 -15.16 7.42 -6.65
N LEU A 106 -14.15 8.21 -6.99
CA LEU A 106 -13.20 8.75 -6.01
C LEU A 106 -13.88 9.66 -4.98
N GLU A 107 -14.80 10.52 -5.42
CA GLU A 107 -15.57 11.40 -4.53
C GLU A 107 -16.38 10.59 -3.50
N LEU A 108 -16.98 9.46 -3.90
CA LEU A 108 -17.68 8.56 -2.98
C LEU A 108 -16.77 8.00 -1.88
N PHE A 109 -15.55 7.55 -2.21
CA PHE A 109 -14.63 7.04 -1.19
C PHE A 109 -14.13 8.12 -0.25
N LEU A 110 -13.78 9.30 -0.78
CA LEU A 110 -13.23 10.39 0.01
C LEU A 110 -14.30 11.08 0.88
N GLY A 111 -15.56 11.04 0.44
CA GLY A 111 -16.72 11.56 1.17
C GLY A 111 -17.30 10.59 2.20
N ASP A 112 -17.02 9.29 2.13
CA ASP A 112 -17.46 8.35 3.16
C ASP A 112 -16.75 8.61 4.49
N ARG A 113 -17.54 8.90 5.53
CA ARG A 113 -17.07 9.25 6.87
C ARG A 113 -16.91 8.05 7.80
N ARG A 114 -17.32 6.85 7.37
CA ARG A 114 -17.13 5.62 8.16
C ARG A 114 -15.64 5.29 8.31
N PRO A 115 -15.24 4.55 9.37
CA PRO A 115 -13.87 4.04 9.50
C PRO A 115 -13.49 3.22 8.28
N ILE A 116 -12.29 3.41 7.72
CA ILE A 116 -11.83 2.68 6.52
C ILE A 116 -11.46 1.21 6.81
N VAL A 117 -11.16 0.91 8.07
CA VAL A 117 -10.88 -0.46 8.54
C VAL A 117 -12.16 -1.29 8.42
N LEU A 118 -12.03 -2.52 7.90
CA LEU A 118 -13.14 -3.45 7.57
C LEU A 118 -14.08 -3.01 6.45
N THR A 119 -14.40 -1.72 6.32
CA THR A 119 -15.35 -1.22 5.33
C THR A 119 -14.74 -1.07 3.95
N HIS A 120 -13.48 -0.61 3.87
CA HIS A 120 -12.84 -0.25 2.62
C HIS A 120 -11.51 -0.95 2.38
N ASN A 121 -10.64 -1.08 3.40
CA ASN A 121 -9.30 -1.64 3.23
C ASN A 121 -9.33 -3.16 3.03
N PRO A 122 -9.05 -3.69 1.84
CA PRO A 122 -8.86 -5.13 1.63
C PRO A 122 -7.44 -5.57 2.02
N VAL A 123 -7.22 -6.89 1.95
CA VAL A 123 -5.92 -7.52 2.16
C VAL A 123 -5.62 -8.58 1.10
N PHE A 124 -4.36 -8.65 0.67
CA PHE A 124 -3.80 -9.82 -0.01
C PHE A 124 -2.83 -10.57 0.91
N LEU A 125 -2.98 -11.89 1.00
CA LEU A 125 -2.08 -12.78 1.73
C LEU A 125 -1.05 -13.39 0.79
N PHE A 126 0.23 -13.35 1.18
CA PHE A 126 1.27 -14.09 0.47
C PHE A 126 1.27 -15.57 0.85
N LYS A 127 1.62 -16.43 -0.09
CA LYS A 127 2.00 -17.81 0.21
C LYS A 127 3.32 -17.82 0.98
N GLN A 128 3.58 -18.88 1.75
CA GLN A 128 4.90 -19.05 2.36
C GLN A 128 6.00 -19.17 1.29
N SER A 129 7.23 -18.75 1.60
CA SER A 129 8.36 -18.87 0.68
C SER A 129 8.66 -20.33 0.44
N SER A 130 8.88 -20.67 -0.83
CA SER A 130 9.20 -22.01 -1.30
C SER A 130 10.70 -22.31 -1.29
N LEU A 131 11.54 -21.29 -1.09
CA LEU A 131 13.00 -21.43 -1.04
C LEU A 131 13.50 -22.20 0.19
N GLY A 132 12.74 -22.18 1.29
CA GLY A 132 13.05 -22.92 2.51
C GLY A 132 12.47 -22.26 3.76
N PRO A 133 12.44 -22.98 4.89
CA PRO A 133 11.90 -22.45 6.15
C PRO A 133 12.68 -21.22 6.64
N GLU A 134 13.98 -21.16 6.41
CA GLU A 134 14.84 -20.04 6.82
C GLU A 134 14.48 -18.71 6.11
N TYR A 135 13.98 -18.78 4.87
CA TYR A 135 13.50 -17.61 4.12
C TYR A 135 12.15 -17.07 4.68
N ASN A 136 11.49 -17.85 5.54
CA ASN A 136 10.31 -17.44 6.28
C ASN A 136 10.66 -16.83 7.66
N ASN A 137 11.95 -16.68 8.00
CA ASN A 137 12.34 -15.83 9.11
C ASN A 137 11.80 -14.41 8.88
N THR A 138 11.15 -13.82 9.90
CA THR A 138 10.49 -12.51 9.82
C THR A 138 11.36 -11.42 9.20
N VAL A 139 12.63 -11.31 9.59
CA VAL A 139 13.50 -10.24 9.10
C VAL A 139 13.98 -10.52 7.68
N ILE A 140 14.38 -11.75 7.37
CA ILE A 140 14.76 -12.15 6.01
C ILE A 140 13.60 -11.93 5.04
N ARG A 141 12.41 -12.40 5.42
CA ARG A 141 11.19 -12.25 4.64
C ARG A 141 10.83 -10.79 4.42
N ALA A 142 10.81 -10.00 5.50
CA ALA A 142 10.51 -8.57 5.42
C ALA A 142 11.52 -7.84 4.54
N ALA A 143 12.82 -8.09 4.72
CA ALA A 143 13.87 -7.46 3.93
C ALA A 143 13.76 -7.80 2.44
N ASN A 144 13.51 -9.07 2.10
CA ASN A 144 13.31 -9.50 0.71
C ASN A 144 12.08 -8.84 0.07
N LEU A 145 10.93 -8.85 0.74
CA LEU A 145 9.71 -8.21 0.22
C LEU A 145 9.85 -6.68 0.11
N VAL A 146 10.50 -6.04 1.08
CA VAL A 146 10.83 -4.61 1.03
C VAL A 146 11.72 -4.32 -0.17
N HIS A 147 12.81 -5.05 -0.34
CA HIS A 147 13.76 -4.83 -1.43
C HIS A 147 13.12 -5.07 -2.81
N SER A 148 12.28 -6.10 -2.96
CA SER A 148 11.48 -6.32 -4.17
C SER A 148 10.49 -5.18 -4.43
N SER A 149 9.88 -4.62 -3.37
CA SER A 149 8.99 -3.46 -3.48
C SER A 149 9.73 -2.20 -3.97
N LEU A 150 10.97 -1.99 -3.50
CA LEU A 150 11.80 -0.87 -3.97
C LEU A 150 12.27 -1.06 -5.41
N ARG A 151 12.56 -2.28 -5.84
CA ARG A 151 12.84 -2.61 -7.24
C ARG A 151 11.62 -2.35 -8.13
N PHE A 152 10.42 -2.70 -7.67
CA PHE A 152 9.17 -2.39 -8.37
C PHE A 152 8.99 -0.88 -8.52
N LEU A 153 9.09 -0.12 -7.43
CA LEU A 153 9.00 1.34 -7.43
C LEU A 153 10.00 1.95 -8.41
N LYS A 154 11.24 1.44 -8.42
CA LYS A 154 12.26 1.98 -9.31
C LYS A 154 12.00 1.64 -10.78
N SER A 155 11.54 0.43 -11.08
CA SER A 155 11.06 0.08 -12.43
C SER A 155 9.92 0.98 -12.88
N LEU A 156 8.99 1.33 -11.98
CA LEU A 156 7.90 2.25 -12.29
C LEU A 156 8.39 3.68 -12.55
N ARG A 157 9.22 4.25 -11.65
CA ARG A 157 9.76 5.63 -11.78
C ARG A 157 10.57 5.82 -13.06
N ASP A 158 11.35 4.82 -13.44
CA ASP A 158 12.24 4.89 -14.61
C ASP A 158 11.55 4.44 -15.91
N ASN A 159 10.22 4.25 -15.92
CA ASN A 159 9.41 3.80 -17.06
C ASN A 159 9.85 2.45 -17.67
N LYS A 160 10.33 1.54 -16.82
CA LYS A 160 10.84 0.21 -17.20
C LYS A 160 9.93 -0.95 -16.83
N LEU A 161 8.90 -0.70 -16.01
CA LEU A 161 7.86 -1.67 -15.70
C LEU A 161 7.06 -1.98 -16.96
N LYS A 162 6.84 -3.26 -17.26
CA LYS A 162 6.09 -3.69 -18.44
C LYS A 162 4.66 -3.14 -18.36
N PRO A 163 4.13 -2.55 -19.45
CA PRO A 163 2.72 -2.16 -19.49
C PRO A 163 1.79 -3.33 -19.25
N ASP A 164 0.68 -3.06 -18.55
CA ASP A 164 -0.38 -4.04 -18.40
C ASP A 164 -1.16 -4.17 -19.71
N ILE A 165 -1.15 -5.39 -20.27
CA ILE A 165 -1.82 -5.71 -21.53
C ILE A 165 -2.59 -7.01 -21.36
N LEU A 166 -3.88 -6.96 -21.66
CA LEU A 166 -4.69 -8.16 -21.79
C LEU A 166 -4.47 -8.79 -23.17
N HIS A 167 -3.81 -9.93 -23.21
CA HIS A 167 -3.49 -10.65 -24.44
C HIS A 167 -4.54 -11.72 -24.75
N SER A 168 -5.29 -11.57 -25.84
CA SER A 168 -6.17 -12.66 -26.30
C SER A 168 -5.38 -13.83 -26.92
N TYR A 169 -4.22 -13.56 -27.53
CA TYR A 169 -3.35 -14.57 -28.15
C TYR A 169 -1.88 -14.40 -27.72
N PRO A 170 -1.51 -14.83 -26.50
CA PRO A 170 -0.18 -14.57 -25.91
C PRO A 170 1.01 -15.04 -26.76
N ALA A 171 0.85 -16.11 -27.54
CA ALA A 171 1.92 -16.66 -28.39
C ALA A 171 2.50 -15.63 -29.36
N ILE A 172 1.70 -14.65 -29.81
CA ILE A 172 2.11 -13.62 -30.75
C ILE A 172 2.40 -12.32 -29.99
N SER A 173 1.50 -11.92 -29.11
CA SER A 173 1.50 -10.61 -28.48
C SER A 173 2.41 -10.47 -27.26
N SER A 174 2.89 -11.58 -26.70
CA SER A 174 3.90 -11.54 -25.62
C SER A 174 5.34 -11.64 -26.17
N SER A 175 5.52 -11.57 -27.49
CA SER A 175 6.83 -11.69 -28.14
C SER A 175 7.62 -10.38 -28.12
N LYS A 176 8.95 -10.47 -28.08
CA LYS A 176 9.84 -9.30 -28.21
C LYS A 176 9.68 -8.56 -29.55
N ALA A 177 9.24 -9.26 -30.60
CA ALA A 177 8.96 -8.65 -31.89
C ALA A 177 7.76 -7.71 -31.81
N PHE A 178 6.68 -8.13 -31.14
CA PHE A 178 5.52 -7.29 -30.84
C PHE A 178 5.92 -6.07 -30.00
N GLU A 179 6.66 -6.28 -28.90
CA GLU A 179 7.09 -5.20 -28.00
C GLU A 179 7.92 -4.14 -28.74
N ARG A 180 8.84 -4.55 -29.62
CA ARG A 180 9.63 -3.62 -30.44
C ARG A 180 8.79 -2.89 -31.48
N LEU A 181 7.88 -3.59 -32.15
CA LEU A 181 7.02 -2.98 -33.17
C LEU A 181 6.13 -1.91 -32.54
N VAL A 182 5.44 -2.26 -31.47
CA VAL A 182 4.49 -1.36 -30.79
C VAL A 182 5.22 -0.28 -30.00
N GLY A 183 6.36 -0.58 -29.39
CA GLY A 183 7.17 0.41 -28.68
C GLY A 183 7.78 1.50 -29.57
N ASN A 184 7.89 1.25 -30.88
CA ASN A 184 8.32 2.26 -31.87
C ASN A 184 7.16 3.10 -32.43
N LEU A 185 5.89 2.75 -32.12
CA LEU A 185 4.76 3.57 -32.53
C LEU A 185 4.67 4.85 -31.69
N PRO A 186 4.20 5.96 -32.26
CA PRO A 186 3.86 7.14 -31.47
C PRO A 186 2.82 6.79 -30.39
N SER A 187 3.00 7.32 -29.18
CA SER A 187 2.12 7.05 -28.02
C SER A 187 0.65 7.38 -28.27
N LEU A 188 0.35 8.30 -29.20
CA LEU A 188 -1.01 8.66 -29.63
C LEU A 188 -1.72 7.59 -30.46
N VAL A 189 -1.01 6.59 -30.98
CA VAL A 189 -1.59 5.50 -31.79
C VAL A 189 -1.20 4.10 -31.31
N ALA A 190 -0.34 3.99 -30.29
CA ALA A 190 0.21 2.73 -29.82
C ALA A 190 -0.87 1.72 -29.40
N THR A 191 -1.93 2.19 -28.73
CA THR A 191 -3.06 1.34 -28.31
C THR A 191 -3.79 0.73 -29.50
N TYR A 192 -4.06 1.51 -30.55
CA TYR A 192 -4.68 1.00 -31.78
C TYR A 192 -3.76 0.00 -32.50
N GLY A 193 -2.45 0.23 -32.50
CA GLY A 193 -1.47 -0.73 -32.99
C GLY A 193 -1.55 -2.06 -32.23
N SER A 194 -1.67 -2.02 -30.90
CA SER A 194 -1.87 -3.22 -30.07
C SER A 194 -3.19 -3.95 -30.38
N TYR A 195 -4.27 -3.22 -30.67
CA TYR A 195 -5.58 -3.81 -31.00
C TYR A 195 -5.57 -4.66 -32.27
N LEU A 196 -4.71 -4.35 -33.25
CA LEU A 196 -4.53 -5.18 -34.45
C LEU A 196 -4.08 -6.61 -34.11
N PHE A 197 -3.39 -6.78 -32.98
CA PHE A 197 -2.95 -8.08 -32.45
C PHE A 197 -3.87 -8.64 -31.37
N LYS A 198 -5.10 -8.12 -31.24
CA LYS A 198 -6.08 -8.51 -30.20
C LYS A 198 -5.46 -8.46 -28.79
N SER A 199 -4.70 -7.40 -28.55
CA SER A 199 -4.05 -7.13 -27.27
C SER A 199 -4.53 -5.78 -26.77
N PHE A 200 -5.05 -5.74 -25.55
CA PHE A 200 -5.75 -4.59 -25.00
C PHE A 200 -4.95 -4.00 -23.83
N PRO A 201 -4.17 -2.93 -24.05
CA PRO A 201 -3.49 -2.22 -22.97
C PRO A 201 -4.48 -1.69 -21.95
N LEU A 202 -4.07 -1.67 -20.68
CA LEU A 202 -4.87 -1.22 -19.55
C LEU A 202 -4.37 0.14 -19.04
N ASP A 203 -5.25 0.84 -18.33
CA ASP A 203 -4.88 2.06 -17.61
C ASP A 203 -3.85 1.75 -16.51
N MET A 204 -2.84 2.60 -16.40
CA MET A 204 -1.81 2.52 -15.37
C MET A 204 -1.71 3.84 -14.56
N SER A 205 -2.71 4.72 -14.65
CA SER A 205 -2.70 6.02 -13.98
C SER A 205 -2.60 5.94 -12.45
N GLN A 206 -3.11 4.85 -11.87
CA GLN A 206 -3.15 4.63 -10.42
C GLN A 206 -1.82 4.17 -9.81
N TYR A 207 -0.91 3.61 -10.61
CA TYR A 207 0.37 3.07 -10.10
C TYR A 207 1.20 4.12 -9.35
N ARG A 208 1.08 5.40 -9.73
CA ARG A 208 1.75 6.51 -9.05
C ARG A 208 1.31 6.69 -7.58
N ASN A 209 0.11 6.23 -7.23
CA ASN A 209 -0.46 6.33 -5.89
C ASN A 209 -0.03 5.17 -4.99
N LEU A 210 0.62 4.13 -5.54
CA LEU A 210 0.97 2.94 -4.77
C LEU A 210 2.04 3.24 -3.72
N PHE A 211 3.01 4.08 -4.06
CA PHE A 211 4.10 4.48 -3.17
C PHE A 211 4.00 5.96 -2.80
N ASN A 212 4.67 6.33 -1.71
CA ASN A 212 4.79 7.73 -1.28
C ASN A 212 3.45 8.43 -1.06
N SER A 213 2.36 7.67 -0.86
CA SER A 213 1.01 8.23 -0.86
C SER A 213 0.24 7.87 0.41
N SER A 214 -0.70 8.72 0.80
CA SER A 214 -1.57 8.52 1.95
C SER A 214 -2.89 9.26 1.76
N ARG A 215 -3.94 8.72 2.36
CA ARG A 215 -5.24 9.37 2.53
C ARG A 215 -5.20 10.20 3.81
N ILE A 216 -5.27 11.52 3.69
CA ILE A 216 -5.29 12.43 4.83
C ILE A 216 -6.75 12.72 5.19
N PRO A 217 -7.19 12.49 6.44
CA PRO A 217 -8.54 12.81 6.85
C PRO A 217 -8.76 14.32 6.85
N GLY A 218 -9.87 14.78 6.26
CA GLY A 218 -10.30 16.18 6.24
C GLY A 218 -11.61 16.38 7.00
N GLU A 219 -12.02 17.62 7.24
CA GLU A 219 -13.22 17.92 8.05
C GLU A 219 -14.53 17.45 7.39
N VAL A 220 -14.62 17.52 6.06
CA VAL A 220 -15.81 17.14 5.29
C VAL A 220 -15.49 16.03 4.31
N VAL A 221 -14.36 16.16 3.62
CA VAL A 221 -13.89 15.22 2.61
C VAL A 221 -12.41 14.96 2.86
N ASP A 222 -12.01 13.71 2.72
CA ASP A 222 -10.62 13.33 2.80
C ASP A 222 -9.89 13.72 1.52
N ARG A 223 -8.55 13.71 1.55
CA ARG A 223 -7.73 13.98 0.37
C ARG A 223 -6.60 12.99 0.23
N HIS A 224 -6.22 12.71 -1.01
CA HIS A 224 -4.96 12.05 -1.28
C HIS A 224 -3.79 13.02 -1.17
N ALA A 225 -2.65 12.51 -0.72
CA ALA A 225 -1.39 13.22 -0.72
C ALA A 225 -0.30 12.27 -1.22
N THR A 226 0.51 12.73 -2.18
CA THR A 226 1.64 11.98 -2.75
C THR A 226 2.91 12.81 -2.63
N PHE A 227 4.00 12.16 -2.20
CA PHE A 227 5.27 12.79 -1.81
C PHE A 227 6.45 12.18 -2.59
N MET A 228 6.55 12.51 -3.88
CA MET A 228 7.46 11.84 -4.83
C MET A 228 8.95 11.88 -4.44
N GLU A 229 9.36 12.89 -3.66
CA GLU A 229 10.76 13.10 -3.23
C GLU A 229 11.17 12.25 -2.03
N SER A 230 10.21 11.61 -1.33
CA SER A 230 10.53 10.86 -0.11
C SER A 230 11.29 9.57 -0.40
N ARG A 231 12.30 9.32 0.45
CA ARG A 231 13.24 8.20 0.34
C ARG A 231 13.19 7.21 1.51
N HIS A 232 12.42 7.50 2.56
CA HIS A 232 12.34 6.68 3.76
C HIS A 232 11.13 5.77 3.76
N ILE A 233 11.21 4.68 4.54
CA ILE A 233 10.04 3.89 4.94
C ILE A 233 9.71 4.15 6.41
N VAL A 234 8.50 3.75 6.79
CA VAL A 234 8.10 3.65 8.20
C VAL A 234 8.01 2.18 8.55
N VAL A 235 8.59 1.80 9.69
CA VAL A 235 8.44 0.46 10.28
C VAL A 235 7.65 0.60 11.57
N ILE A 236 6.58 -0.17 11.70
CA ILE A 236 5.78 -0.27 12.91
C ILE A 236 6.12 -1.59 13.59
N SER A 237 6.60 -1.53 14.83
CA SER A 237 6.86 -2.71 15.65
C SER A 237 6.45 -2.42 17.10
N LYS A 238 5.65 -3.31 17.69
CA LYS A 238 5.17 -3.19 19.08
C LYS A 238 4.52 -1.83 19.37
N GLY A 239 3.70 -1.33 18.43
CA GLY A 239 3.02 -0.03 18.52
C GLY A 239 3.90 1.21 18.36
N LYS A 240 5.21 1.07 18.09
CA LYS A 240 6.14 2.18 17.86
C LYS A 240 6.45 2.37 16.39
N PHE A 241 6.71 3.61 16.00
CA PHE A 241 7.01 4.02 14.64
C PHE A 241 8.50 4.35 14.52
N TYR A 242 9.15 3.74 13.54
CA TYR A 242 10.57 3.94 13.24
C TYR A 242 10.69 4.35 11.78
N THR A 243 11.70 5.17 11.46
CA THR A 243 11.94 5.61 10.08
C THR A 243 13.41 5.53 9.74
N PHE A 244 13.72 5.14 8.50
CA PHE A 244 15.05 5.22 7.92
C PHE A 244 14.96 5.32 6.40
N ASP A 245 15.97 5.95 5.79
CA ASP A 245 16.11 6.05 4.34
C ASP A 245 16.37 4.68 3.72
N VAL A 246 15.64 4.36 2.65
CA VAL A 246 15.82 3.14 1.84
C VAL A 246 16.41 3.44 0.46
N PHE A 247 16.50 4.72 0.09
CA PHE A 247 17.27 5.22 -1.04
C PHE A 247 18.34 6.20 -0.54
N ASN A 248 19.54 6.11 -1.11
CA ASN A 248 20.60 7.08 -0.88
C ASN A 248 20.38 8.37 -1.72
N GLU A 249 21.33 9.31 -1.64
CA GLU A 249 21.28 10.56 -2.40
C GLU A 249 21.36 10.37 -3.93
N GLN A 250 21.84 9.21 -4.39
CA GLN A 250 21.93 8.85 -5.80
C GLN A 250 20.69 8.07 -6.29
N ASP A 251 19.63 7.99 -5.47
CA ASP A 251 18.41 7.21 -5.73
C ASP A 251 18.70 5.70 -5.90
N ASP A 252 19.80 5.21 -5.33
CA ASP A 252 20.11 3.78 -5.26
C ASP A 252 19.59 3.21 -3.94
N GLN A 253 19.13 1.96 -3.99
CA GLN A 253 18.64 1.26 -2.80
C GLN A 253 19.78 1.04 -1.80
N ILE A 254 19.48 1.14 -0.51
CA ILE A 254 20.45 0.79 0.54
C ILE A 254 20.86 -0.69 0.41
N PRO A 255 22.08 -1.05 0.84
CA PRO A 255 22.51 -2.45 0.85
C PRO A 255 21.58 -3.34 1.68
N SER A 256 21.35 -4.56 1.21
CA SER A 256 20.58 -5.61 1.89
C SER A 256 21.00 -5.80 3.35
N GLU A 257 22.31 -5.75 3.61
CA GLU A 257 22.90 -5.92 4.93
C GLU A 257 22.51 -4.81 5.89
N GLN A 258 22.48 -3.56 5.40
CA GLN A 258 22.03 -2.41 6.16
C GLN A 258 20.53 -2.50 6.46
N LEU A 259 19.71 -2.90 5.48
CA LEU A 259 18.28 -3.11 5.69
C LEU A 259 18.01 -4.17 6.77
N VAL A 260 18.66 -5.34 6.69
CA VAL A 260 18.52 -6.39 7.71
C VAL A 260 18.97 -5.90 9.08
N SER A 261 20.10 -5.20 9.17
CA SER A 261 20.60 -4.65 10.43
C SER A 261 19.60 -3.69 11.07
N ASN A 262 19.00 -2.79 10.28
CA ASN A 262 17.96 -1.87 10.75
C ASN A 262 16.72 -2.61 11.26
N LEU A 263 16.27 -3.63 10.53
CA LEU A 263 15.10 -4.43 10.91
C LEU A 263 15.34 -5.27 12.17
N GLU A 264 16.51 -5.90 12.31
CA GLU A 264 16.90 -6.60 13.54
C GLU A 264 16.98 -5.63 14.72
N LEU A 265 17.58 -4.44 14.54
CA LEU A 265 17.64 -3.42 15.59
C LEU A 265 16.25 -2.99 16.05
N ILE A 266 15.32 -2.78 15.13
CA ILE A 266 13.93 -2.38 15.43
C ILE A 266 13.18 -3.51 16.14
N ARG A 267 13.29 -4.73 15.63
CA ARG A 267 12.62 -5.92 16.20
C ARG A 267 13.08 -6.18 17.65
N ASN A 268 14.38 -6.03 17.88
CA ASN A 268 15.02 -6.29 19.17
C ASN A 268 14.89 -5.11 20.15
N GLN A 269 14.20 -4.02 19.79
CA GLN A 269 13.87 -2.98 20.77
C GLN A 269 13.00 -3.54 21.90
N PRO A 270 13.29 -3.14 23.15
CA PRO A 270 12.52 -3.60 24.30
C PRO A 270 11.08 -3.11 24.20
N GLU A 271 10.16 -3.96 24.64
CA GLU A 271 8.81 -3.54 24.97
C GLU A 271 8.89 -2.62 26.19
N HIS A 272 8.94 -1.31 25.94
CA HIS A 272 8.67 -0.36 27.01
C HIS A 272 7.16 -0.39 27.28
N ALA A 273 6.80 -0.32 28.56
CA ALA A 273 5.44 -0.15 29.03
C ALA A 273 4.90 1.25 28.67
N ALA A 274 4.94 1.63 27.39
CA ALA A 274 4.21 2.78 26.91
C ALA A 274 2.73 2.50 27.15
N GLU A 275 2.06 3.41 27.86
CA GLU A 275 0.62 3.37 28.05
C GLU A 275 -0.04 3.32 26.66
N ARG A 276 -0.59 2.16 26.31
CA ARG A 276 -1.43 1.99 25.12
C ARG A 276 -2.69 2.83 25.31
N PRO A 277 -3.27 3.39 24.23
CA PRO A 277 -3.00 3.08 22.82
C PRO A 277 -1.99 4.00 22.11
N SER A 278 -1.29 3.46 21.11
CA SER A 278 -0.43 4.23 20.19
C SER A 278 -1.24 5.01 19.15
N VAL A 279 -0.61 6.00 18.51
CA VAL A 279 -1.20 6.91 17.52
C VAL A 279 -1.84 6.20 16.32
N GLY A 280 -1.47 4.95 16.04
CA GLY A 280 -2.05 4.16 14.95
C GLY A 280 -3.57 4.04 15.02
N VAL A 281 -4.15 4.04 16.24
CA VAL A 281 -5.60 3.97 16.47
C VAL A 281 -6.36 5.12 15.81
N VAL A 282 -5.72 6.28 15.62
CA VAL A 282 -6.34 7.43 14.94
C VAL A 282 -6.82 7.06 13.54
N THR A 283 -6.07 6.22 12.82
CA THR A 283 -6.44 5.78 11.46
C THR A 283 -7.56 4.74 11.43
N ALA A 284 -7.95 4.20 12.58
CA ALA A 284 -9.06 3.25 12.73
C ALA A 284 -10.38 3.89 13.19
N MET A 285 -10.37 5.19 13.52
CA MET A 285 -11.57 5.94 13.88
C MET A 285 -12.44 6.22 12.65
N ASP A 286 -13.66 6.70 12.87
CA ASP A 286 -14.41 7.39 11.82
C ASP A 286 -13.63 8.62 11.34
N ARG A 287 -13.91 9.08 10.13
CA ARG A 287 -13.06 10.07 9.45
C ARG A 287 -13.12 11.45 10.10
N ASP A 288 -14.24 11.80 10.72
CA ASP A 288 -14.41 13.07 11.43
C ASP A 288 -13.58 13.08 12.72
N SER A 289 -13.66 12.01 13.51
CA SER A 289 -12.82 11.81 14.69
C SER A 289 -11.33 11.74 14.34
N ALA A 290 -10.97 11.06 13.24
CA ALA A 290 -9.60 10.98 12.76
C ALA A 290 -9.04 12.36 12.36
N ALA A 291 -9.83 13.17 11.65
CA ALA A 291 -9.48 14.53 11.27
C ALA A 291 -9.24 15.40 12.52
N LEU A 292 -10.18 15.37 13.47
CA LEU A 292 -10.08 16.11 14.73
C LEU A 292 -8.87 15.68 15.56
N ALA A 293 -8.64 14.37 15.68
CA ALA A 293 -7.49 13.83 16.41
C ALA A 293 -6.16 14.29 15.80
N ARG A 294 -6.02 14.25 14.46
CA ARG A 294 -4.82 14.75 13.78
C ARG A 294 -4.61 16.25 13.95
N GLN A 295 -5.68 17.04 13.93
CA GLN A 295 -5.61 18.48 14.20
C GLN A 295 -5.11 18.75 15.63
N ARG A 296 -5.65 18.03 16.62
CA ARG A 296 -5.23 18.13 18.03
C ARG A 296 -3.77 17.72 18.22
N LEU A 297 -3.36 16.59 17.66
CA LEU A 297 -1.96 16.12 17.71
C LEU A 297 -0.99 17.16 17.16
N THR A 298 -1.38 17.85 16.08
CA THR A 298 -0.58 18.94 15.48
C THR A 298 -0.53 20.15 16.42
N PHE A 299 -1.63 20.51 17.08
CA PHE A 299 -1.71 21.70 17.93
C PHE A 299 -0.97 21.56 19.27
N LEU A 300 -0.99 20.35 19.87
CA LEU A 300 -0.43 20.09 21.21
C LEU A 300 1.07 20.40 21.34
N ASP A 301 1.81 20.39 20.24
CA ASP A 301 3.27 20.53 20.25
C ASP A 301 3.73 21.72 19.40
N GLY A 302 3.11 22.89 19.58
CA GLY A 302 3.51 24.11 18.87
C GLY A 302 3.06 24.19 17.40
N GLY A 303 1.97 23.50 17.05
CA GLY A 303 1.34 23.60 15.74
C GLY A 303 2.17 22.97 14.62
N SER A 304 2.19 23.58 13.44
CA SER A 304 2.87 23.05 12.25
C SER A 304 4.39 22.91 12.40
N GLY A 305 5.01 23.57 13.39
CA GLY A 305 6.43 23.44 13.70
C GLY A 305 6.78 22.32 14.69
N GLY A 306 5.77 21.64 15.24
CA GLY A 306 5.93 20.62 16.27
C GLY A 306 6.56 19.32 15.81
N ILE A 307 7.08 18.57 16.77
CA ILE A 307 7.54 17.18 16.62
C ILE A 307 6.38 16.31 16.13
N ASN A 308 5.17 16.46 16.68
CA ASN A 308 4.01 15.69 16.23
C ASN A 308 3.64 15.97 14.76
N ALA A 309 3.62 17.24 14.35
CA ALA A 309 3.37 17.63 12.96
C ALA A 309 4.43 17.05 12.02
N ARG A 310 5.70 17.12 12.42
CA ARG A 310 6.82 16.52 11.69
C ARG A 310 6.69 15.00 11.58
N ASN A 311 6.35 14.32 12.67
CA ASN A 311 6.20 12.87 12.71
C ASN A 311 5.05 12.39 11.82
N LEU A 312 3.90 13.07 11.88
CA LEU A 312 2.77 12.80 10.99
C LEU A 312 3.17 12.98 9.51
N LYS A 313 3.89 14.06 9.19
CA LYS A 313 4.41 14.27 7.83
C LYS A 313 5.39 13.17 7.41
N LEU A 314 6.25 12.68 8.30
CA LEU A 314 7.14 11.55 8.02
C LEU A 314 6.35 10.28 7.74
N ILE A 315 5.27 10.02 8.48
CA ILE A 315 4.42 8.84 8.23
C ILE A 315 3.69 8.95 6.89
N ASP A 316 3.04 10.09 6.64
CA ASP A 316 2.27 10.32 5.40
C ASP A 316 3.19 10.24 4.16
N SER A 317 4.40 10.78 4.27
CA SER A 317 5.34 10.88 3.15
C SER A 317 6.19 9.65 2.89
N ALA A 318 6.20 8.66 3.78
CA ALA A 318 7.00 7.44 3.63
C ALA A 318 6.71 6.72 2.30
N VAL A 319 7.70 6.02 1.74
CA VAL A 319 7.54 5.21 0.52
C VAL A 319 6.46 4.14 0.72
N MET A 320 6.50 3.46 1.88
CA MET A 320 5.55 2.46 2.32
C MET A 320 5.63 2.30 3.85
N VAL A 321 4.65 1.59 4.43
CA VAL A 321 4.69 1.16 5.83
C VAL A 321 4.99 -0.34 5.87
N LEU A 322 5.98 -0.74 6.68
CA LEU A 322 6.23 -2.13 7.05
C LEU A 322 5.74 -2.34 8.48
N VAL A 323 5.02 -3.43 8.74
CA VAL A 323 4.55 -3.79 10.08
C VAL A 323 5.17 -5.12 10.47
N LEU A 324 5.99 -5.11 11.52
CA LEU A 324 6.56 -6.29 12.14
C LEU A 324 5.63 -6.72 13.28
N CYS A 325 4.83 -7.76 13.03
CA CYS A 325 3.81 -8.24 13.95
C CYS A 325 4.31 -9.41 14.80
N GLU A 326 4.06 -9.35 16.11
CA GLU A 326 4.44 -10.43 17.03
C GLU A 326 3.48 -11.62 17.01
N GLY A 327 2.24 -11.42 16.56
CA GLY A 327 1.20 -12.46 16.55
C GLY A 327 1.58 -13.64 15.68
N VAL A 328 1.55 -14.84 16.25
CA VAL A 328 1.73 -16.10 15.53
C VAL A 328 0.39 -16.82 15.53
N SER A 329 -0.19 -17.04 14.35
CA SER A 329 -1.30 -17.97 14.20
C SER A 329 -1.24 -18.61 12.82
N ASP A 330 -1.38 -19.93 12.80
CA ASP A 330 -1.53 -20.74 11.59
C ASP A 330 -3.02 -20.91 11.24
N HIS A 331 -3.94 -20.44 12.10
CA HIS A 331 -5.36 -20.47 11.84
C HIS A 331 -5.79 -19.30 10.96
N LEU A 332 -6.25 -19.60 9.74
CA LEU A 332 -6.57 -18.58 8.73
C LEU A 332 -7.50 -17.45 9.21
N PRO A 333 -8.61 -17.69 9.95
CA PRO A 333 -9.46 -16.62 10.49
C PRO A 333 -8.72 -15.66 11.44
N GLU A 334 -7.85 -16.16 12.30
CA GLU A 334 -7.06 -15.34 13.22
C GLU A 334 -5.99 -14.54 12.47
N LEU A 335 -5.33 -15.18 11.49
CA LEU A 335 -4.40 -14.51 10.59
C LEU A 335 -5.11 -13.38 9.82
N LEU A 336 -6.27 -13.66 9.22
CA LEU A 336 -7.09 -12.70 8.49
C LEU A 336 -7.52 -11.53 9.38
N SER A 337 -8.04 -11.81 10.58
CA SER A 337 -8.39 -10.79 11.55
C SER A 337 -7.20 -9.89 11.89
N THR A 338 -6.02 -10.49 12.06
CA THR A 338 -4.76 -9.78 12.37
C THR A 338 -4.29 -8.87 11.23
N VAL A 339 -4.38 -9.32 9.97
CA VAL A 339 -3.90 -8.54 8.82
C VAL A 339 -4.93 -7.51 8.32
N LEU A 340 -6.22 -7.78 8.53
CA LEU A 340 -7.31 -6.90 8.11
C LEU A 340 -7.50 -5.72 9.07
N ALA A 341 -7.57 -6.01 10.36
CA ALA A 341 -7.71 -5.00 11.42
C ALA A 341 -6.53 -5.05 12.39
N GLY A 342 -6.22 -6.23 12.94
CA GLY A 342 -5.18 -6.38 13.95
C GLY A 342 -5.36 -5.44 15.15
N PRO A 343 -4.36 -5.35 16.04
CA PRO A 343 -4.35 -4.28 17.03
C PRO A 343 -4.15 -2.95 16.29
N ALA A 344 -5.19 -2.11 16.28
CA ALA A 344 -5.22 -0.85 15.55
C ALA A 344 -4.07 0.11 15.92
N ASP A 345 -3.52 -0.03 17.12
CA ASP A 345 -2.38 0.75 17.62
C ASP A 345 -1.06 0.47 16.86
N SER A 346 -0.99 -0.63 16.12
CA SER A 346 0.18 -1.09 15.39
C SER A 346 -0.06 -1.10 13.88
N ARG A 347 -0.88 -0.17 13.38
CA ARG A 347 -1.26 -0.01 11.98
C ARG A 347 -1.29 1.45 11.57
N TRP A 348 -1.26 1.69 10.26
CA TRP A 348 -1.53 2.99 9.68
C TRP A 348 -2.39 2.81 8.42
N PHE A 349 -3.71 2.72 8.62
CA PHE A 349 -4.66 2.33 7.56
C PHE A 349 -4.81 3.37 6.44
N ASP A 350 -4.43 4.62 6.74
CA ASP A 350 -4.42 5.73 5.79
C ASP A 350 -3.29 5.62 4.75
N LYS A 351 -2.29 4.74 4.96
CA LYS A 351 -1.20 4.54 3.99
C LYS A 351 -1.72 3.85 2.74
N SER A 352 -1.18 4.21 1.56
CA SER A 352 -1.47 3.51 0.29
C SER A 352 -1.43 1.99 0.45
N PHE A 353 -0.39 1.47 1.11
CA PHE A 353 -0.38 0.12 1.63
C PHE A 353 0.56 -0.04 2.84
N SER A 354 0.25 -1.06 3.65
CA SER A 354 1.09 -1.61 4.70
C SER A 354 1.48 -3.04 4.35
N LEU A 355 2.79 -3.31 4.24
CA LEU A 355 3.35 -4.65 4.17
C LEU A 355 3.44 -5.21 5.59
N ILE A 356 2.72 -6.27 5.90
CA ILE A 356 2.67 -6.87 7.23
C ILE A 356 3.43 -8.18 7.19
N VAL A 357 4.38 -8.39 8.09
CA VAL A 357 5.10 -9.66 8.26
C VAL A 357 5.03 -10.06 9.72
N ASN A 358 4.52 -11.26 9.99
CA ASN A 358 4.39 -11.76 11.34
C ASN A 358 5.62 -12.56 11.79
N ARG A 359 5.62 -12.99 13.05
CA ARG A 359 6.73 -13.74 13.64
C ARG A 359 6.94 -15.14 13.03
N SER A 360 5.93 -15.73 12.38
CA SER A 360 6.06 -17.00 11.63
C SER A 360 6.41 -16.82 10.14
N GLY A 361 6.62 -15.59 9.67
CA GLY A 361 6.92 -15.31 8.27
C GLY A 361 5.71 -15.20 7.35
N SER A 362 4.50 -15.42 7.85
CA SER A 362 3.27 -15.09 7.11
C SER A 362 3.27 -13.60 6.82
N ALA A 363 3.04 -13.27 5.56
CA ALA A 363 3.07 -11.89 5.07
C ALA A 363 1.74 -11.52 4.40
N ALA A 364 1.41 -10.24 4.43
CA ALA A 364 0.22 -9.68 3.79
C ALA A 364 0.44 -8.24 3.32
N VAL A 365 -0.39 -7.78 2.39
CA VAL A 365 -0.53 -6.36 2.03
C VAL A 365 -1.93 -5.91 2.40
N ASN A 366 -2.05 -5.00 3.36
CA ASN A 366 -3.27 -4.23 3.64
C ASN A 366 -3.17 -2.92 2.87
N PHE A 367 -4.19 -2.51 2.13
CA PHE A 367 -4.11 -1.31 1.30
C PHE A 367 -5.35 -0.44 1.37
N GLU A 368 -5.15 0.86 1.16
CA GLU A 368 -6.23 1.84 1.17
C GLU A 368 -6.85 1.90 -0.24
N ARG A 369 -8.14 1.61 -0.31
CA ARG A 369 -8.85 1.36 -1.57
C ARG A 369 -9.07 2.60 -2.42
N SER A 370 -9.16 3.79 -1.82
CA SER A 370 -9.40 5.02 -2.60
C SER A 370 -8.18 5.42 -3.44
N LEU A 371 -6.96 5.07 -3.00
CA LEU A 371 -5.71 5.38 -3.70
C LEU A 371 -5.43 4.47 -4.91
N CYS A 372 -5.76 3.19 -4.82
CA CYS A 372 -5.44 2.18 -5.84
C CYS A 372 -6.52 1.09 -5.93
N ASP A 373 -6.86 0.70 -7.16
CA ASP A 373 -7.72 -0.45 -7.40
C ASP A 373 -6.99 -1.76 -7.10
N SER A 374 -7.79 -2.79 -6.78
CA SER A 374 -7.28 -4.11 -6.39
C SER A 374 -6.45 -4.78 -7.51
N ALA A 375 -6.70 -4.47 -8.78
CA ALA A 375 -5.92 -5.01 -9.90
C ALA A 375 -4.46 -4.51 -9.88
N THR A 376 -4.28 -3.19 -9.69
CA THR A 376 -2.97 -2.53 -9.54
C THR A 376 -2.17 -3.14 -8.39
N VAL A 377 -2.81 -3.28 -7.22
CA VAL A 377 -2.15 -3.86 -6.04
C VAL A 377 -1.87 -5.35 -6.23
N LEU A 378 -2.76 -6.09 -6.89
CA LEU A 378 -2.52 -7.51 -7.19
C LEU A 378 -1.31 -7.71 -8.11
N ARG A 379 -1.15 -6.86 -9.14
CA ARG A 379 0.02 -6.89 -10.01
C ARG A 379 1.30 -6.67 -9.19
N PHE A 380 1.32 -5.62 -8.36
CA PHE A 380 2.43 -5.34 -7.46
C PHE A 380 2.76 -6.52 -6.54
N VAL A 381 1.77 -7.04 -5.82
CA VAL A 381 1.93 -8.17 -4.87
C VAL A 381 2.49 -9.41 -5.58
N SER A 382 1.94 -9.75 -6.75
CA SER A 382 2.42 -10.90 -7.53
C SER A 382 3.88 -10.73 -7.96
N ASP A 383 4.24 -9.55 -8.45
CA ASP A 383 5.58 -9.27 -8.95
C ASP A 383 6.64 -9.27 -7.85
N ILE A 384 6.35 -8.64 -6.70
CA ILE A 384 7.31 -8.62 -5.59
C ILE A 384 7.48 -10.01 -4.95
N PHE A 385 6.42 -10.82 -4.92
CA PHE A 385 6.50 -12.21 -4.48
C PHE A 385 7.41 -13.01 -5.41
N ASN A 386 7.14 -12.97 -6.71
CA ASN A 386 7.94 -13.67 -7.71
C ASN A 386 9.40 -13.21 -7.69
N ASP A 387 9.67 -11.91 -7.55
CA ASP A 387 11.04 -11.40 -7.43
C ASP A 387 11.73 -11.89 -6.16
N SER A 388 11.01 -11.92 -5.03
CA SER A 388 11.57 -12.41 -3.76
C SER A 388 11.89 -13.91 -3.79
N GLU A 389 11.12 -14.71 -4.54
CA GLU A 389 11.35 -16.15 -4.70
C GLU A 389 12.43 -16.47 -5.75
N THR A 390 12.55 -15.68 -6.81
CA THR A 390 13.50 -15.96 -7.89
C THR A 390 14.85 -15.28 -7.74
N ARG A 391 14.87 -14.10 -7.11
CA ARG A 391 16.06 -13.24 -6.92
C ARG A 391 16.06 -12.64 -5.51
N PRO A 392 16.09 -13.46 -4.45
CA PRO A 392 16.16 -12.95 -3.09
C PRO A 392 17.36 -12.03 -2.92
N SER A 393 17.14 -10.89 -2.31
CA SER A 393 18.16 -9.88 -2.05
C SER A 393 18.94 -10.18 -0.77
N VAL A 394 18.35 -10.98 0.11
CA VAL A 394 18.90 -11.41 1.39
C VAL A 394 18.84 -12.92 1.47
N ASP A 395 19.98 -13.53 1.79
CA ASP A 395 20.10 -14.95 2.10
C ASP A 395 20.12 -15.14 3.64
N PRO A 396 19.50 -16.20 4.18
CA PRO A 396 19.50 -16.50 5.61
C PRO A 396 20.89 -16.58 6.26
N CYS A 397 21.94 -16.96 5.52
CA CYS A 397 23.32 -17.00 6.02
C CYS A 397 23.83 -15.62 6.49
N LEU A 398 23.14 -14.53 6.15
CA LEU A 398 23.44 -13.19 6.66
C LEU A 398 23.18 -13.07 8.17
N LEU A 399 22.18 -13.78 8.70
CA LEU A 399 21.87 -13.79 10.14
C LEU A 399 22.78 -14.74 10.91
N GLU A 400 23.31 -15.77 10.27
CA GLU A 400 24.18 -16.78 10.88
C GLU A 400 25.63 -16.29 11.08
N ASN A 401 26.10 -15.38 10.23
CA ASN A 401 27.48 -14.88 10.26
C ASN A 401 27.59 -13.57 11.06
N THR A 402 27.44 -13.65 12.38
CA THR A 402 27.71 -12.52 13.29
C THR A 402 29.18 -12.08 13.30
N GLU A 403 30.12 -12.91 12.82
CA GLU A 403 31.56 -12.59 12.75
C GLU A 403 31.97 -11.70 11.54
N ARG A 404 31.10 -11.49 10.54
CA ARG A 404 31.43 -10.60 9.40
C ARG A 404 31.26 -9.11 9.70
N TYR A 405 30.60 -8.78 10.81
CA TYR A 405 30.38 -7.39 11.20
C TYR A 405 31.66 -6.69 11.72
N ASP A 406 32.76 -7.42 11.93
CA ASP A 406 34.06 -6.86 12.32
C ASP A 406 34.98 -6.47 11.14
N CYS A 407 34.65 -6.83 9.89
CA CYS A 407 35.59 -6.69 8.76
C CYS A 407 35.22 -5.63 7.71
N ALA A 408 34.17 -4.84 7.92
CA ALA A 408 33.77 -3.76 7.01
C ALA A 408 34.14 -2.36 7.53
N VAL A 409 35.30 -2.18 8.16
CA VAL A 409 35.92 -0.85 8.34
C VAL A 409 37.46 -0.94 8.25
N PRO A 410 38.08 -0.78 7.07
CA PRO A 410 39.50 -0.49 7.01
C PRO A 410 39.66 1.03 6.91
N PHE A 411 39.54 1.77 8.01
CA PHE A 411 40.23 3.05 8.27
C PHE A 411 39.72 3.61 9.60
N PHE A 412 40.49 3.41 10.66
CA PHE A 412 40.73 4.31 11.82
C PHE A 412 41.30 3.47 12.97
N ARG A 413 42.58 3.08 12.86
CA ARG A 413 43.40 2.92 14.07
C ARG A 413 43.62 4.33 14.60
N HIS A 414 42.94 4.70 15.67
CA HIS A 414 43.45 5.41 16.85
C HIS A 414 42.28 5.58 17.82
N GLY A 415 42.46 5.15 19.07
CA GLY A 415 41.42 5.06 20.06
C GLY A 415 40.80 6.40 20.48
N ARG A 416 39.57 6.27 20.99
CA ARG A 416 38.67 7.24 21.64
C ARG A 416 37.47 7.68 20.78
N HIS A 417 36.28 7.48 21.36
CA HIS A 417 34.94 7.98 20.99
C HIS A 417 34.08 7.19 19.98
N LEU A 418 33.58 6.03 20.41
CA LEU A 418 32.36 5.37 19.90
C LEU A 418 31.10 6.12 20.39
N SER A 419 30.90 7.37 19.96
CA SER A 419 29.72 8.17 20.38
C SER A 419 29.05 8.98 19.26
N LYS A 420 29.38 8.74 17.98
CA LYS A 420 28.86 9.60 16.89
C LYS A 420 28.30 8.92 15.63
N CYS A 421 28.30 7.58 15.50
CA CYS A 421 27.76 6.92 14.29
C CYS A 421 26.41 6.19 14.48
N ALA A 422 25.78 6.28 15.66
CA ALA A 422 24.44 5.75 15.93
C ALA A 422 23.33 6.82 15.79
N ALA A 423 23.62 7.94 15.14
CA ALA A 423 22.81 9.16 15.24
C ALA A 423 21.67 9.29 14.22
N ASP A 424 21.54 8.41 13.23
CA ASP A 424 20.55 8.60 12.14
C ASP A 424 19.33 7.66 12.19
N CYS A 425 19.15 6.88 13.26
CA CYS A 425 17.84 6.31 13.59
C CYS A 425 17.03 7.35 14.36
N PHE A 426 16.28 8.19 13.66
CA PHE A 426 15.36 9.12 14.31
C PHE A 426 14.22 8.33 14.96
N PHE A 427 14.19 8.32 16.29
CA PHE A 427 13.06 7.82 17.05
C PHE A 427 11.90 8.81 16.93
N LEU A 428 10.77 8.38 16.37
CA LEU A 428 9.54 9.16 16.41
C LEU A 428 8.92 9.00 17.81
N LYS A 429 9.29 9.88 18.72
CA LYS A 429 8.55 10.05 19.98
C LYS A 429 7.39 11.00 19.69
N ILE A 430 6.19 10.47 19.60
CA ILE A 430 4.96 11.27 19.67
C ILE A 430 4.66 11.39 21.15
N GLU A 431 4.77 12.61 21.68
CA GLU A 431 4.47 12.85 23.10
C GLU A 431 2.96 12.79 23.29
N ASN A 432 2.53 11.82 24.10
CA ASN A 432 1.14 11.60 24.46
C ASN A 432 1.04 11.95 25.95
N GLU A 433 0.71 13.20 26.27
CA GLU A 433 0.36 13.53 27.66
C GLU A 433 -1.03 12.96 27.96
N GLY A 434 -1.05 11.85 28.70
CA GLY A 434 -2.15 11.30 29.50
C GLY A 434 -3.58 11.50 28.98
N PHE A 435 -4.06 10.60 28.12
CA PHE A 435 -5.49 10.45 27.84
C PHE A 435 -6.15 9.48 28.83
N TYR A 436 -6.29 9.90 30.10
CA TYR A 436 -7.29 9.36 31.02
C TYR A 436 -7.65 10.44 32.05
N SER A 437 -8.57 11.36 31.71
CA SER A 437 -9.38 11.99 32.75
C SER A 437 -10.60 11.10 32.99
N SER A 438 -10.60 10.41 34.12
CA SER A 438 -11.68 9.58 34.64
C SER A 438 -12.90 10.40 35.09
N GLU A 439 -13.44 11.25 34.24
CA GLU A 439 -14.64 12.06 34.50
C GLU A 439 -15.58 12.07 33.30
N CYS A 440 -16.02 10.90 32.85
CA CYS A 440 -17.24 10.80 32.03
C CYS A 440 -18.04 9.51 32.30
N CYS A 441 -17.89 8.93 33.49
CA CYS A 441 -18.67 7.80 33.98
C CYS A 441 -19.17 8.10 35.40
N ARG A 442 -19.99 9.14 35.58
CA ARG A 442 -20.71 9.38 36.86
C ARG A 442 -21.89 10.36 36.75
N CYS A 443 -22.75 10.19 35.75
CA CYS A 443 -24.08 10.82 35.76
C CYS A 443 -25.13 9.85 35.22
N MET A 444 -25.47 8.79 35.98
CA MET A 444 -26.78 8.12 35.84
C MET A 444 -27.13 7.21 37.03
N HIS A 445 -26.93 7.71 38.26
CA HIS A 445 -27.61 7.12 39.43
C HIS A 445 -27.96 8.22 40.43
N SER A 446 -29.15 8.78 40.28
CA SER A 446 -30.09 9.15 41.37
C SER A 446 -31.15 10.09 40.83
N LEU A 447 -32.35 9.56 40.57
CA LEU A 447 -33.62 10.11 41.05
C LEU A 447 -34.75 9.10 40.73
N PRO A 448 -35.68 8.84 41.67
CA PRO A 448 -36.68 7.78 41.56
C PRO A 448 -38.04 8.28 41.05
N HIS A 449 -38.89 7.30 40.69
CA HIS A 449 -40.35 7.33 40.52
C HIS A 449 -40.95 7.40 39.10
N LEU A 450 -41.64 6.29 38.78
CA LEU A 450 -42.89 6.08 38.01
C LEU A 450 -42.70 5.07 36.86
N GLN A 451 -42.79 3.77 37.16
CA GLN A 451 -44.00 2.94 37.03
C GLN A 451 -44.41 2.59 35.59
N SER A 452 -44.13 1.31 35.27
CA SER A 452 -45.02 0.34 34.62
C SER A 452 -45.12 0.28 33.09
N LEU A 453 -45.23 -0.99 32.66
CA LEU A 453 -45.69 -1.54 31.38
C LEU A 453 -44.57 -1.69 30.33
N SER A 454 -43.94 -2.86 30.12
CA SER A 454 -44.39 -4.25 29.86
C SER A 454 -44.07 -4.64 28.40
N ASN A 455 -43.16 -5.63 28.29
CA ASN A 455 -43.16 -6.76 27.37
C ASN A 455 -42.82 -6.60 25.87
N TYR A 456 -42.22 -7.70 25.39
CA TYR A 456 -41.94 -8.20 24.03
C TYR A 456 -40.66 -7.69 23.37
N GLU A 457 -39.58 -8.48 23.33
CA GLU A 457 -39.29 -9.68 22.49
C GLU A 457 -39.17 -9.37 20.98
N ASP A 458 -38.02 -9.80 20.45
CA ASP A 458 -37.67 -10.16 19.08
C ASP A 458 -37.82 -9.11 17.95
N PHE A 459 -36.67 -8.62 17.45
CA PHE A 459 -36.16 -8.88 16.09
C PHE A 459 -34.70 -8.46 15.93
#